data_AF-A0A0F9NDN1-F1
#
_entry.id   AF-A0A0F9NDN1-F1
#
_cell.length_a   1.000
_cell.length_b   1.000
_cell.length_c   1.000
_cell.angle_alpha   90.00
_cell.angle_beta   90.00
_cell.angle_gamma   90.00
#
_symmetry.space_group_name_H-M   'P 1'
#
loop_
_entity.id
_entity.type
_entity.pdbx_description
1 polymer ?
#
loop_
_entity_poly.entity_id
_entity_poly.type
_entity_poly.pdbx_seq_one_letter_code
_entity_poly.pdbx_strand_id
1 'polypeptide(L)'
;MSLGTILRVSQQDAGQGEIITADVTFGPNYQTNGEPITAQKLGFRVGSELNSVSTSQEGDRGFEYEQDPDPKKRHQGKLLAYEETAGKIGEVLNGTDLSGVTVRVTAVGR
;
A
#
# COMPACT_ATOMS: atom_id res chain seq x y z
N MET A 1 -4.46 14.67 -0.50
CA MET A 1 -4.87 13.94 -1.71
C MET A 1 -4.65 12.47 -1.42
N SER A 2 -5.66 11.61 -1.56
CA SER A 2 -5.66 10.28 -0.92
C SER A 2 -5.42 9.17 -1.93
N LEU A 3 -4.88 8.04 -1.46
CA LEU A 3 -5.28 6.70 -1.91
C LEU A 3 -6.72 6.71 -2.43
N GLY A 4 -6.92 6.13 -3.61
CA GLY A 4 -8.25 5.91 -4.15
C GLY A 4 -8.99 4.83 -3.36
N THR A 5 -10.03 4.28 -3.97
CA THR A 5 -10.91 3.31 -3.33
C THR A 5 -10.13 2.07 -2.88
N ILE A 6 -10.27 1.70 -1.61
CA ILE A 6 -9.82 0.42 -1.08
C ILE A 6 -11.00 -0.53 -1.12
N LEU A 7 -10.91 -1.56 -1.96
CA LEU A 7 -11.87 -2.63 -2.02
C LEU A 7 -11.31 -3.85 -1.28
N ARG A 8 -11.95 -4.22 -0.18
CA ARG A 8 -11.51 -5.39 0.57
C ARG A 8 -11.92 -6.68 -0.14
N VAL A 9 -10.95 -7.58 -0.32
CA VAL A 9 -11.13 -8.86 -1.00
C VAL A 9 -11.33 -9.99 0.01
N SER A 10 -10.54 -10.02 1.10
CA SER A 10 -10.67 -11.03 2.14
C SER A 10 -10.12 -10.55 3.49
N GLN A 11 -10.61 -11.15 4.57
CA GLN A 11 -10.00 -11.10 5.90
C GLN A 11 -9.98 -12.52 6.45
N GLN A 12 -8.87 -12.89 7.05
CA GLN A 12 -8.68 -14.17 7.69
C GLN A 12 -8.09 -13.94 9.07
N ASP A 13 -8.69 -14.57 10.09
CA ASP A 13 -8.07 -14.64 11.41
C ASP A 13 -6.85 -15.57 11.36
N ALA A 14 -5.72 -15.11 11.93
CA ALA A 14 -4.45 -15.81 11.99
C ALA A 14 -3.98 -15.98 13.45
N GLY A 15 -4.89 -16.45 14.31
CA GLY A 15 -4.62 -16.69 15.74
C GLY A 15 -4.52 -15.38 16.54
N GLN A 16 -3.31 -14.86 16.71
CA GLN A 16 -3.05 -13.59 17.41
C GLN A 16 -3.06 -12.37 16.47
N GLY A 17 -3.40 -12.55 15.21
CA GLY A 17 -3.46 -11.48 14.23
C GLY A 17 -4.48 -11.74 13.13
N GLU A 18 -4.45 -10.90 12.11
CA GLU A 18 -5.35 -10.92 10.98
C GLU A 18 -4.54 -10.76 9.68
N ILE A 19 -4.99 -11.43 8.63
CA ILE A 19 -4.48 -11.24 7.28
C ILE A 19 -5.59 -10.59 6.47
N ILE A 20 -5.33 -9.42 5.91
CA ILE A 20 -6.28 -8.71 5.05
C ILE A 20 -5.68 -8.61 3.66
N THR A 21 -6.45 -9.05 2.67
CA THR A 21 -6.15 -8.79 1.27
C THR A 21 -7.15 -7.76 0.75
N ALA A 22 -6.64 -6.69 0.17
CA ALA A 22 -7.43 -5.61 -0.40
C ALA A 22 -6.85 -5.17 -1.73
N ASP A 23 -7.72 -4.80 -2.66
CA ASP A 23 -7.36 -4.13 -3.88
C ASP A 23 -7.40 -2.62 -3.61
N VAL A 24 -6.26 -1.97 -3.81
CA VAL A 24 -6.04 -0.55 -3.53
C VAL A 24 -5.89 0.17 -4.85
N THR A 25 -6.90 0.95 -5.23
CA THR A 25 -6.83 1.78 -6.43
C THR A 25 -6.15 3.10 -6.09
N PHE A 26 -5.17 3.52 -6.89
CA PHE A 26 -4.49 4.79 -6.70
C PHE A 26 -5.34 5.96 -7.21
N GLY A 27 -5.24 7.09 -6.52
CA GLY A 27 -5.89 8.33 -6.92
C GLY A 27 -5.08 9.12 -7.94
N PRO A 28 -5.65 10.19 -8.50
CA PRO A 28 -4.90 11.13 -9.31
C PRO A 28 -3.90 11.91 -8.44
N ASN A 29 -2.71 12.19 -9.00
CA ASN A 29 -1.59 12.90 -8.38
C ASN A 29 -0.95 12.16 -7.20
N TYR A 30 -0.04 11.24 -7.51
CA TYR A 30 0.80 10.55 -6.53
C TYR A 30 1.65 11.52 -5.70
N GLN A 31 1.69 11.34 -4.37
CA GLN A 31 2.41 12.21 -3.44
C GLN A 31 3.93 12.00 -3.40
N THR A 32 4.67 13.05 -3.01
CA THR A 32 6.08 12.93 -2.61
C THR A 32 6.23 11.96 -1.43
N ASN A 33 7.07 10.94 -1.60
CA ASN A 33 7.30 9.82 -0.66
C ASN A 33 6.17 8.77 -0.64
N GLY A 34 5.28 8.78 -1.63
CA GLY A 34 4.25 7.78 -1.81
C GLY A 34 2.98 7.92 -0.99
N GLU A 35 2.06 7.00 -1.30
CA GLU A 35 0.69 7.07 -0.84
C GLU A 35 0.54 6.47 0.57
N PRO A 36 0.01 7.23 1.54
CA PRO A 36 -0.06 6.75 2.92
C PRO A 36 -1.10 5.65 3.07
N ILE A 37 -0.69 4.48 3.58
CA ILE A 37 -1.56 3.35 3.92
C ILE A 37 -1.51 3.08 5.42
N THR A 38 -2.66 2.76 6.01
CA THR A 38 -2.76 2.48 7.46
C THR A 38 -3.56 1.22 7.70
N ALA A 39 -3.34 0.60 8.87
CA ALA A 39 -4.12 -0.55 9.32
C ALA A 39 -5.63 -0.25 9.30
N GLN A 40 -6.02 0.94 9.75
CA GLN A 40 -7.41 1.36 9.73
C GLN A 40 -7.97 1.48 8.30
N LYS A 41 -7.19 2.00 7.35
CA LYS A 41 -7.60 2.09 5.93
C LYS A 41 -7.85 0.71 5.30
N LEU A 42 -7.07 -0.29 5.71
CA LEU A 42 -7.24 -1.67 5.29
C LEU A 42 -8.36 -2.41 6.06
N GLY A 43 -8.93 -1.77 7.10
CA GLY A 43 -10.03 -2.34 7.89
C GLY A 43 -9.57 -3.33 8.97
N PHE A 44 -8.32 -3.24 9.42
CA PHE A 44 -7.88 -3.91 10.64
C PHE A 44 -8.58 -3.33 11.88
N ARG A 45 -8.59 -4.10 12.97
CA ARG A 45 -9.06 -3.63 14.28
C ARG A 45 -8.19 -2.48 14.78
N VAL A 46 -8.77 -1.64 15.64
CA VAL A 46 -8.07 -0.50 16.24
C VAL A 46 -6.87 -0.99 17.06
N GLY A 47 -5.69 -0.43 16.79
CA GLY A 47 -4.44 -0.80 17.45
C GLY A 47 -3.59 -1.80 16.67
N SER A 48 -4.07 -2.32 15.53
CA SER A 48 -3.30 -3.30 14.76
C SER A 48 -2.07 -2.71 14.07
N GLU A 49 -0.96 -3.44 14.13
CA GLU A 49 0.26 -3.12 13.36
C GLU A 49 0.16 -3.63 11.91
N LEU A 50 0.90 -3.02 10.98
CA LEU A 50 1.12 -3.55 9.63
C LEU A 50 2.50 -4.22 9.59
N ASN A 51 2.58 -5.53 9.83
CA ASN A 51 3.86 -6.25 9.90
C ASN A 51 4.51 -6.46 8.54
N SER A 52 3.70 -6.74 7.52
CA SER A 52 4.16 -6.88 6.14
C SER A 52 3.02 -6.49 5.22
N VAL A 53 3.38 -5.95 4.06
CA VAL A 53 2.46 -5.55 3.00
C VAL A 53 3.13 -5.98 1.70
N SER A 54 2.57 -6.98 1.02
CA SER A 54 3.02 -7.36 -0.31
C SER A 54 2.11 -6.75 -1.36
N THR A 55 2.69 -6.25 -2.43
CA THR A 55 2.02 -5.60 -3.55
C THR A 55 2.11 -6.46 -4.81
N SER A 56 1.07 -6.48 -5.63
CA SER A 56 1.14 -7.02 -6.99
C SER A 56 1.83 -6.03 -7.94
N GLN A 57 2.45 -6.52 -9.00
CA GLN A 57 2.87 -5.69 -10.14
C GLN A 57 1.66 -5.41 -11.06
N GLU A 58 1.63 -4.24 -11.67
CA GLU A 58 0.63 -3.88 -12.69
C GLU A 58 1.35 -3.35 -13.95
N GLY A 59 1.41 -4.15 -15.00
CA GLY A 59 2.16 -3.82 -16.22
C GLY A 59 3.65 -3.61 -15.94
N ASP A 60 4.21 -2.52 -16.46
CA ASP A 60 5.62 -2.13 -16.27
C ASP A 60 5.86 -1.38 -14.94
N ARG A 61 4.85 -1.27 -14.08
CA ARG A 61 4.92 -0.55 -12.81
C ARG A 61 5.08 -1.51 -11.64
N GLY A 62 6.13 -1.27 -10.86
CA GLY A 62 6.38 -1.94 -9.59
C GLY A 62 5.80 -1.15 -8.42
N PHE A 63 5.47 -1.84 -7.33
CA PHE A 63 5.02 -1.18 -6.10
C PHE A 63 5.75 -1.79 -4.92
N GLU A 64 6.06 -0.98 -3.92
CA GLU A 64 6.69 -1.41 -2.67
C GLU A 64 5.94 -0.80 -1.49
N TYR A 65 6.04 -1.44 -0.33
CA TYR A 65 5.59 -0.86 0.92
C TYR A 65 6.77 -0.49 1.79
N GLU A 66 6.84 0.77 2.17
CA GLU A 66 7.78 1.26 3.17
C GLU A 66 7.05 1.44 4.51
N GLN A 67 7.44 0.66 5.51
CA GLN A 67 6.91 0.80 6.86
C GLN A 67 7.49 2.04 7.55
N ASP A 68 6.72 2.71 8.40
CA ASP A 68 7.23 3.79 9.24
C ASP A 68 8.37 3.26 10.15
N PRO A 69 9.56 3.90 10.16
CA PRO A 69 10.69 3.44 10.95
C PRO A 69 10.47 3.62 12.46
N ASP A 70 9.54 4.48 12.90
CA ASP A 70 9.19 4.62 14.31
C ASP A 70 8.35 3.42 14.77
N PRO A 71 8.82 2.63 15.77
CA PRO A 71 8.06 1.50 16.30
C PRO A 71 6.65 1.86 16.79
N LYS A 72 6.41 3.10 17.23
CA LYS A 72 5.10 3.58 17.68
C LYS A 72 4.11 3.83 16.52
N LYS A 73 4.60 3.84 15.29
CA LYS A 73 3.85 4.12 14.06
C LYS A 73 3.79 2.91 13.12
N ARG A 74 4.07 1.71 13.60
CA ARG A 74 3.99 0.47 12.81
C ARG A 74 2.59 0.15 12.25
N HIS A 75 1.56 0.83 12.72
CA HIS A 75 0.19 0.78 12.18
C HIS A 75 0.02 1.59 10.88
N GLN A 76 1.07 2.26 10.40
CA GLN A 76 1.10 3.02 9.16
C GLN A 76 2.39 2.81 8.36
N GLY A 77 2.31 3.11 7.07
CA GLY A 77 3.43 3.17 6.15
C GLY A 77 3.01 3.82 4.84
N LYS A 78 3.77 3.61 3.78
CA LYS A 78 3.54 4.23 2.48
C LYS A 78 3.68 3.21 1.36
N LEU A 79 2.81 3.31 0.36
CA LEU A 79 2.94 2.57 -0.89
C LEU A 79 3.76 3.42 -1.87
N LEU A 80 4.92 2.90 -2.23
CA LEU A 80 5.80 3.48 -3.23
C LEU A 80 5.49 2.88 -4.60
N ALA A 81 5.43 3.71 -5.64
CA ALA A 81 5.27 3.28 -7.02
C ALA A 81 6.57 3.50 -7.81
N TYR A 82 6.96 2.53 -8.61
CA TYR A 82 8.17 2.56 -9.43
C TYR A 82 7.83 2.31 -10.89
N GLU A 83 8.58 2.94 -11.77
CA GLU A 83 8.50 2.74 -13.21
C GLU A 83 9.86 2.33 -13.77
N GLU A 84 9.84 1.40 -14.71
CA GLU A 84 11.03 1.08 -15.51
C GLU A 84 11.05 1.97 -16.75
N THR A 85 12.04 2.86 -16.83
CA THR A 85 12.27 3.71 -18.01
C THR A 85 13.67 3.48 -18.55
N ALA A 86 13.76 3.02 -19.80
CA ALA A 86 15.02 2.79 -20.50
C ALA A 86 16.03 1.92 -19.70
N GLY A 87 15.55 0.86 -19.06
CA GLY A 87 16.36 -0.07 -18.25
C GLY A 87 16.78 0.46 -16.89
N LYS A 88 16.17 1.56 -16.40
CA LYS A 88 16.35 2.08 -15.05
C LYS A 88 15.04 2.01 -14.29
N ILE A 89 15.07 1.45 -13.08
CA ILE A 89 13.95 1.46 -12.15
C ILE A 89 14.09 2.70 -11.26
N GLY A 90 13.07 3.55 -11.25
CA GLY A 90 13.00 4.75 -10.40
C GLY A 90 11.61 4.92 -9.79
N GLU A 91 11.52 5.64 -8.67
CA GLU A 91 10.21 6.03 -8.13
C GLU A 91 9.48 6.90 -9.16
N VAL A 92 8.19 6.66 -9.31
CA VAL A 92 7.30 7.46 -10.14
C VAL A 92 7.35 8.93 -9.69
N LEU A 93 7.38 9.84 -10.67
CA LEU A 93 7.45 11.28 -10.39
C LEU A 93 6.23 11.77 -9.57
N ASN A 94 6.48 12.67 -8.63
CA ASN A 94 5.41 13.35 -7.87
C ASN A 94 4.46 14.08 -8.82
N GLY A 95 3.15 13.93 -8.59
CA GLY A 95 2.10 14.47 -9.46
C GLY A 95 1.76 13.58 -10.66
N THR A 96 2.40 12.41 -10.80
CA THR A 96 1.97 11.42 -11.80
C THR A 96 0.54 10.98 -11.53
N ASP A 97 -0.26 10.93 -12.59
CA ASP A 97 -1.61 10.38 -12.52
C ASP A 97 -1.56 8.85 -12.54
N LEU A 98 -1.92 8.25 -11.41
CA LEU A 98 -2.06 6.80 -11.25
C LEU A 98 -3.55 6.40 -11.16
N SER A 99 -4.48 7.26 -11.59
CA SER A 99 -5.89 6.92 -11.60
C SER A 99 -6.15 5.65 -12.43
N GLY A 100 -6.89 4.71 -11.84
CA GLY A 100 -7.19 3.41 -12.46
C GLY A 100 -6.19 2.30 -12.16
N VAL A 101 -4.97 2.63 -11.71
CA VAL A 101 -3.99 1.65 -11.25
C VAL A 101 -4.49 1.00 -9.97
N THR A 102 -4.56 -0.33 -9.94
CA THR A 102 -5.05 -1.11 -8.80
C THR A 102 -4.03 -2.16 -8.39
N VAL A 103 -3.56 -2.03 -7.15
CA VAL A 103 -2.58 -2.93 -6.56
C VAL A 103 -3.25 -3.79 -5.51
N ARG A 104 -3.04 -5.10 -5.60
CA ARG A 104 -3.43 -6.00 -4.52
C ARG A 104 -2.41 -5.90 -3.40
N VAL A 105 -2.89 -5.50 -2.24
CA VAL A 105 -2.16 -5.47 -0.98
C VAL A 105 -2.59 -6.66 -0.14
N THR A 106 -1.63 -7.49 0.27
CA THR A 106 -1.82 -8.45 1.36
C THR A 106 -1.08 -7.94 2.57
N ALA A 107 -1.81 -7.56 3.61
CA ALA A 107 -1.28 -7.06 4.86
C ALA A 107 -1.45 -8.09 5.98
N VAL A 108 -0.42 -8.24 6.80
CA VAL A 108 -0.49 -9.02 8.04
C VAL A 108 -0.45 -8.06 9.21
N GLY A 109 -1.46 -8.11 10.07
CA GLY A 109 -1.53 -7.30 11.27
C GLY A 109 -1.85 -8.11 12.51
N ARG A 110 -1.65 -7.50 13.68
CA ARG A 110 -1.90 -8.07 15.00
C ARG A 110 -2.42 -6.97 15.90
#